data_AF-A0A0R3WFZ9-F1
#
_entry.id   AF-A0A0R3WFZ9-F1
#
_cell.length_a   1.000
_cell.length_b   1.000
_cell.length_c   1.000
_cell.angle_alpha   90.00
_cell.angle_beta   90.00
_cell.angle_gamma   90.00
#
_symmetry.space_group_name_H-M   'P 1'
#
loop_
_entity.id
_entity.type
_entity.pdbx_description
1 polymer ?
#
loop_
_entity_poly.entity_id
_entity_poly.type
_entity_poly.pdbx_seq_one_letter_code
_entity_poly.pdbx_strand_id
1 'polypeptide(L)'
;MQCCDPLNANLLLSRDSQGAWPWAQETLRKHANDVREPSYSEEEMEFANTKDELWNAAQRQALQEGKMHSFLRMYWAKKILEWHAAGPEKALQLGFRLSGRYSLDGTDPNGYLACKETITMPPKPSTDDFLKWLDRINANRVENCGKSVADYSFSACRIRRMSGKNEFRTVRGKNMNDISGGPGSQRGCVVYWMNRDQRIHDNWALLFAQRIALKFSVTLHVCFNLVSSPALRTRRHANFLLEGLVEVEKECKDLNIGFHLLPLPATKSNSAGKRSVDGDSECQGFDAEKMELIVDLLKRLDAGVVVTDFSPLRDDLQGVQFVSGRLPQDTPLYQVDAHNVVPVWVASEKLECGAWTIREKLNDKAKDLLTDFPPVICHPSPYESEAVDWKAIKESLVDVVDESVEPVTWAKGGCKAGLSQLFLFLHDRLHAYAKDHNDPTKNALSNLSPWLHFASA
;
A
#
# COMPACT_ATOMS: atom_id res chain seq x y z
N MET A 1 -5.24 -9.69 -23.54
CA MET A 1 -5.56 -10.70 -24.57
C MET A 1 -4.43 -11.71 -24.62
N GLN A 2 -4.54 -12.81 -23.86
CA GLN A 2 -3.77 -14.02 -24.15
C GLN A 2 -4.57 -14.82 -25.17
N CYS A 3 -3.91 -15.21 -26.26
CA CYS A 3 -4.50 -15.93 -27.37
C CYS A 3 -5.17 -17.22 -26.87
N CYS A 4 -6.44 -17.40 -27.24
CA CYS A 4 -7.18 -18.63 -27.04
C CYS A 4 -6.47 -19.76 -27.80
N ASP A 5 -6.15 -20.82 -27.08
CA ASP A 5 -5.72 -22.10 -27.62
C ASP A 5 -6.83 -22.65 -28.54
N PRO A 6 -6.56 -23.01 -29.82
CA PRO A 6 -7.60 -23.42 -30.78
C PRO A 6 -8.34 -24.71 -30.40
N LEU A 7 -7.84 -25.45 -29.41
CA LEU A 7 -8.39 -26.73 -28.96
C LEU A 7 -9.64 -26.61 -28.05
N ASN A 8 -10.02 -25.40 -27.60
CA ASN A 8 -11.13 -25.20 -26.64
C ASN A 8 -12.43 -24.62 -27.24
N ALA A 9 -12.51 -24.41 -28.56
CA ALA A 9 -13.73 -23.87 -29.18
C ALA A 9 -14.97 -24.76 -28.97
N ASN A 10 -14.79 -26.09 -28.93
CA ASN A 10 -15.89 -27.04 -28.69
C ASN A 10 -16.38 -27.08 -27.24
N LEU A 11 -15.53 -26.71 -26.26
CA LEU A 11 -15.91 -26.63 -24.85
C LEU A 11 -16.62 -25.31 -24.52
N LEU A 12 -16.32 -24.23 -25.24
CA LEU A 12 -16.99 -22.93 -25.02
C LEU A 12 -18.48 -22.94 -25.39
N LEU A 13 -18.89 -23.83 -26.31
CA LEU A 13 -20.26 -23.99 -26.81
C LEU A 13 -21.11 -24.99 -26.02
N SER A 14 -20.57 -25.63 -24.96
CA SER A 14 -21.38 -26.51 -24.12
C SER A 14 -22.46 -25.69 -23.39
N ARG A 15 -23.73 -26.12 -23.48
CA ARG A 15 -24.88 -25.49 -22.79
C ARG A 15 -24.93 -25.78 -21.28
N ASP A 16 -23.87 -26.39 -20.76
CA ASP A 16 -23.70 -26.80 -19.36
C ASP A 16 -22.43 -26.14 -18.78
N SER A 17 -22.29 -26.18 -17.45
CA SER A 17 -21.13 -25.62 -16.74
C SER A 17 -19.76 -26.22 -17.11
N GLN A 18 -19.72 -27.34 -17.85
CA GLN A 18 -18.48 -28.05 -18.25
C GLN A 18 -17.50 -27.19 -19.06
N GLY A 19 -18.00 -26.20 -19.79
CA GLY A 19 -17.19 -25.27 -20.56
C GLY A 19 -16.70 -24.04 -19.79
N ALA A 20 -17.05 -23.91 -18.50
CA ALA A 20 -16.57 -22.82 -17.64
C ALA A 20 -15.18 -23.14 -17.07
N TRP A 21 -14.48 -22.12 -16.58
CA TRP A 21 -13.21 -22.31 -15.89
C TRP A 21 -13.37 -23.28 -14.70
N PRO A 22 -12.38 -24.16 -14.41
CA PRO A 22 -12.50 -25.17 -13.34
C PRO A 22 -12.88 -24.59 -11.97
N TRP A 23 -12.34 -23.42 -11.63
CA TRP A 23 -12.65 -22.74 -10.37
C TRP A 23 -14.13 -22.28 -10.33
N ALA A 24 -14.72 -21.87 -11.45
CA ALA A 24 -16.12 -21.45 -11.52
C ALA A 24 -17.06 -22.65 -11.39
N GLN A 25 -16.72 -23.78 -12.00
CA GLN A 25 -17.45 -25.04 -11.81
C GLN A 25 -17.49 -25.46 -10.34
N GLU A 26 -16.35 -25.35 -9.66
CA GLU A 26 -16.23 -25.68 -8.24
C GLU A 26 -17.07 -24.74 -7.36
N THR A 27 -17.04 -23.43 -7.64
CA THR A 27 -17.88 -22.45 -6.94
C THR A 27 -19.36 -22.74 -7.14
N LEU A 28 -19.82 -22.99 -8.38
CA LEU A 28 -21.22 -23.31 -8.65
C LEU A 28 -21.65 -24.61 -7.94
N ARG A 29 -20.77 -25.62 -7.83
CA ARG A 29 -21.04 -26.84 -7.04
C ARG A 29 -21.19 -26.56 -5.55
N LYS A 30 -20.28 -25.76 -4.97
CA LYS A 30 -20.32 -25.41 -3.54
C LYS A 30 -21.62 -24.69 -3.16
N HIS A 31 -22.07 -23.79 -4.03
CA HIS A 31 -23.27 -22.97 -3.83
C HIS A 31 -24.55 -23.58 -4.42
N ALA A 32 -24.53 -24.86 -4.78
CA ALA A 32 -25.68 -25.54 -5.40
C ALA A 32 -26.90 -25.58 -4.48
N ASN A 33 -26.65 -25.78 -3.17
CA ASN A 33 -27.68 -25.96 -2.14
C ASN A 33 -27.97 -24.69 -1.32
N ASP A 34 -27.44 -23.54 -1.74
CA ASP A 34 -27.69 -22.27 -1.05
C ASP A 34 -29.18 -21.91 -1.10
N VAL A 35 -29.71 -21.46 0.03
CA VAL A 35 -31.08 -20.94 0.14
C VAL A 35 -31.14 -19.58 -0.55
N ARG A 36 -32.10 -19.41 -1.47
CA ARG A 36 -32.27 -18.18 -2.26
C ARG A 36 -33.49 -17.41 -1.79
N GLU A 37 -33.31 -16.13 -1.47
CA GLU A 37 -34.41 -15.23 -1.10
C GLU A 37 -34.20 -13.87 -1.79
N PRO A 38 -35.11 -13.44 -2.68
CA PRO A 38 -36.31 -14.14 -3.15
C PRO A 38 -35.97 -15.35 -4.05
N SER A 39 -36.88 -16.33 -4.07
CA SER A 39 -36.80 -17.48 -4.97
C SER A 39 -37.96 -17.41 -5.97
N TYR A 40 -37.65 -17.12 -7.23
CA TYR A 40 -38.65 -17.02 -8.29
C TYR A 40 -38.67 -18.30 -9.14
N SER A 41 -39.85 -18.66 -9.63
CA SER A 41 -40.05 -19.68 -10.65
C SER A 41 -39.56 -19.22 -12.03
N GLU A 42 -39.31 -20.17 -12.93
CA GLU A 42 -38.94 -19.85 -14.32
C GLU A 42 -40.03 -19.03 -15.02
N GLU A 43 -41.30 -19.27 -14.70
CA GLU A 43 -42.45 -18.57 -15.29
C GLU A 43 -42.51 -17.10 -14.83
N GLU A 44 -42.31 -16.85 -13.53
CA GLU A 44 -42.23 -15.49 -12.99
C GLU A 44 -41.08 -14.69 -13.61
N MET A 45 -39.92 -15.34 -13.81
CA MET A 45 -38.80 -14.71 -14.51
C MET A 45 -39.08 -14.48 -15.99
N GLU A 46 -39.61 -15.48 -16.71
CA GLU A 46 -39.87 -15.39 -18.15
C GLU A 46 -40.83 -14.24 -18.49
N PHE A 47 -41.87 -14.06 -17.68
CA PHE A 47 -42.89 -13.01 -17.85
C PHE A 47 -42.65 -11.73 -17.03
N ALA A 48 -41.43 -11.51 -16.53
CA ALA A 48 -41.04 -10.27 -15.85
C ALA A 48 -41.97 -9.90 -14.66
N ASN A 49 -42.28 -10.91 -13.84
CA ASN A 49 -43.12 -10.81 -12.65
C ASN A 49 -42.30 -11.02 -11.37
N THR A 50 -41.19 -10.29 -11.26
CA THR A 50 -40.36 -10.26 -10.05
C THR A 50 -40.64 -9.00 -9.24
N LYS A 51 -40.07 -8.87 -8.03
CA LYS A 51 -40.17 -7.63 -7.24
C LYS A 51 -39.21 -6.54 -7.71
N ASP A 52 -38.32 -6.85 -8.65
CA ASP A 52 -37.31 -5.92 -9.15
C ASP A 52 -37.75 -5.32 -10.49
N GLU A 53 -38.22 -4.07 -10.47
CA GLU A 53 -38.72 -3.41 -11.68
C GLU A 53 -37.64 -3.15 -12.73
N LEU A 54 -36.37 -2.99 -12.33
CA LEU A 54 -35.28 -2.82 -13.29
C LEU A 54 -35.04 -4.13 -14.06
N TRP A 55 -35.04 -5.25 -13.33
CA TRP A 55 -34.95 -6.57 -13.95
C TRP A 55 -36.16 -6.86 -14.84
N ASN A 56 -37.37 -6.55 -14.35
CA ASN A 56 -38.60 -6.70 -15.13
C ASN A 56 -38.58 -5.85 -16.40
N ALA A 57 -38.09 -4.61 -16.35
CA ALA A 57 -37.95 -3.74 -17.51
C ALA A 57 -36.97 -4.33 -18.55
N ALA A 58 -35.83 -4.87 -18.11
CA ALA A 58 -34.87 -5.53 -19.00
C ALA A 58 -35.48 -6.77 -19.67
N GLN A 59 -36.19 -7.60 -18.91
CA GLN A 59 -36.88 -8.78 -19.45
C GLN A 59 -38.02 -8.41 -20.41
N ARG A 60 -38.84 -7.40 -20.08
CA ARG A 60 -39.89 -6.88 -20.98
C ARG A 60 -39.30 -6.34 -22.28
N GLN A 61 -38.13 -5.69 -22.23
CA GLN A 61 -37.42 -5.23 -23.43
C GLN A 61 -37.03 -6.41 -24.32
N ALA A 62 -36.48 -7.48 -23.73
CA ALA A 62 -36.16 -8.69 -24.47
C ALA A 62 -37.41 -9.32 -25.11
N LEU A 63 -38.55 -9.37 -24.38
CA LEU A 63 -39.82 -9.89 -24.89
C LEU A 63 -40.41 -9.07 -26.04
N GLN A 64 -40.33 -7.74 -25.98
CA GLN A 64 -41.00 -6.83 -26.93
C GLN A 64 -40.13 -6.45 -28.12
N GLU A 65 -38.85 -6.14 -27.89
CA GLU A 65 -37.95 -5.59 -28.90
C GLU A 65 -37.00 -6.64 -29.49
N GLY A 66 -36.94 -7.83 -28.91
CA GLY A 66 -36.03 -8.89 -29.35
C GLY A 66 -34.56 -8.59 -29.04
N LYS A 67 -34.28 -7.65 -28.14
CA LYS A 67 -32.92 -7.23 -27.74
C LYS A 67 -32.93 -6.72 -26.30
N MET A 68 -31.76 -6.67 -25.69
CA MET A 68 -31.56 -6.10 -24.35
C MET A 68 -30.32 -5.21 -24.36
N HIS A 69 -30.38 -4.08 -23.66
CA HIS A 69 -29.21 -3.21 -23.53
C HIS A 69 -28.02 -3.97 -22.91
N SER A 70 -26.82 -3.85 -23.52
CA SER A 70 -25.66 -4.70 -23.19
C SER A 70 -25.23 -4.61 -21.71
N PHE A 71 -25.34 -3.44 -21.09
CA PHE A 71 -25.06 -3.29 -19.64
C PHE A 71 -26.12 -3.97 -18.76
N LEU A 72 -27.39 -3.97 -19.17
CA LEU A 72 -28.48 -4.60 -18.41
C LEU A 72 -28.42 -6.13 -18.53
N ARG A 73 -27.89 -6.66 -19.63
CA ARG A 73 -27.74 -8.11 -19.84
C ARG A 73 -26.87 -8.78 -18.77
N MET A 74 -25.81 -8.11 -18.32
CA MET A 74 -24.96 -8.57 -17.21
C MET A 74 -25.73 -8.61 -15.89
N TYR A 75 -26.45 -7.54 -15.55
CA TYR A 75 -27.23 -7.49 -14.33
C TYR A 75 -28.38 -8.53 -14.36
N TRP A 76 -29.06 -8.64 -15.50
CA TRP A 76 -30.14 -9.59 -15.74
C TRP A 76 -29.70 -11.05 -15.50
N ALA A 77 -28.55 -11.46 -16.05
CA ALA A 77 -28.03 -12.82 -15.87
C ALA A 77 -27.54 -13.10 -14.43
N LYS A 78 -26.97 -12.10 -13.72
CA LYS A 78 -26.61 -12.27 -12.29
C LYS A 78 -27.84 -12.53 -11.42
N LYS A 79 -28.93 -11.82 -11.69
CA LYS A 79 -30.17 -11.97 -10.92
C LYS A 79 -30.86 -13.31 -11.16
N ILE A 80 -30.77 -13.87 -12.37
CA ILE A 80 -31.21 -15.25 -12.62
C ILE A 80 -30.43 -16.23 -11.73
N LEU A 81 -29.10 -16.11 -11.66
CA LEU A 81 -28.26 -16.95 -10.79
C LEU A 81 -28.61 -16.81 -9.30
N GLU A 82 -28.86 -15.57 -8.86
CA GLU A 82 -29.18 -15.22 -7.48
C GLU A 82 -30.54 -15.78 -7.04
N TRP A 83 -31.56 -15.77 -7.91
CA TRP A 83 -32.95 -16.04 -7.51
C TRP A 83 -33.50 -17.41 -7.93
N HIS A 84 -32.82 -18.14 -8.82
CA HIS A 84 -33.38 -19.39 -9.38
C HIS A 84 -33.47 -20.53 -8.35
N ALA A 85 -34.69 -20.93 -7.98
CA ALA A 85 -34.96 -21.93 -6.93
C ALA A 85 -34.16 -23.23 -7.06
N ALA A 86 -34.05 -23.77 -8.27
CA ALA A 86 -33.46 -25.08 -8.53
C ALA A 86 -31.92 -25.11 -8.66
N GLY A 87 -31.22 -24.03 -8.29
CA GLY A 87 -29.76 -24.03 -8.29
C GLY A 87 -29.09 -23.34 -9.47
N PRO A 88 -27.75 -23.21 -9.42
CA PRO A 88 -26.97 -22.43 -10.36
C PRO A 88 -26.92 -23.02 -11.77
N GLU A 89 -26.95 -24.36 -11.90
CA GLU A 89 -26.98 -25.02 -13.21
C GLU A 89 -28.30 -24.74 -13.93
N LYS A 90 -29.42 -24.78 -13.20
CA LYS A 90 -30.74 -24.46 -13.74
C LYS A 90 -30.88 -22.98 -14.07
N ALA A 91 -30.28 -22.11 -13.27
CA ALA A 91 -30.19 -20.69 -13.57
C ALA A 91 -29.45 -20.42 -14.88
N LEU A 92 -28.32 -21.10 -15.12
CA LEU A 92 -27.55 -20.99 -16.35
C LEU A 92 -28.37 -21.49 -17.56
N GLN A 93 -29.04 -22.63 -17.42
CA GLN A 93 -29.94 -23.16 -18.45
C GLN A 93 -31.09 -22.18 -18.77
N LEU A 94 -31.69 -21.56 -17.75
CA LEU A 94 -32.73 -20.56 -17.94
C LEU A 94 -32.19 -19.32 -18.66
N GLY A 95 -31.02 -18.81 -18.27
CA GLY A 95 -30.38 -17.67 -18.92
C GLY A 95 -30.14 -17.91 -20.42
N PHE A 96 -29.62 -19.09 -20.77
CA PHE A 96 -29.44 -19.48 -22.18
C PHE A 96 -30.77 -19.65 -22.92
N ARG A 97 -31.78 -20.25 -22.26
CA ARG A 97 -33.12 -20.43 -22.85
C ARG A 97 -33.77 -19.09 -23.16
N LEU A 98 -33.81 -18.17 -22.20
CA LEU A 98 -34.44 -16.86 -22.37
C LEU A 98 -33.66 -16.01 -23.39
N SER A 99 -32.33 -16.01 -23.33
CA SER A 99 -31.51 -15.28 -24.31
C SER A 99 -31.73 -15.82 -25.72
N GLY A 100 -31.63 -17.15 -25.92
CA GLY A 100 -31.82 -17.77 -27.23
C GLY A 100 -33.26 -17.71 -27.78
N ARG A 101 -34.26 -17.60 -26.91
CA ARG A 101 -35.68 -17.50 -27.30
C ARG A 101 -36.08 -16.08 -27.68
N TYR A 102 -35.62 -15.09 -26.94
CA TYR A 102 -36.12 -13.72 -27.04
C TYR A 102 -35.12 -12.75 -27.66
N SER A 103 -33.81 -12.93 -27.48
CA SER A 103 -32.82 -12.05 -28.11
C SER A 103 -32.47 -12.53 -29.51
N LEU A 104 -32.54 -11.65 -30.51
CA LEU A 104 -32.15 -11.94 -31.89
C LEU A 104 -30.67 -12.36 -32.01
N ASP A 105 -29.81 -11.82 -31.15
CA ASP A 105 -28.39 -12.15 -31.02
C ASP A 105 -28.11 -13.24 -29.97
N GLY A 106 -29.15 -13.83 -29.36
CA GLY A 106 -28.99 -14.83 -28.29
C GLY A 106 -28.45 -16.18 -28.76
N THR A 107 -28.41 -16.43 -30.07
CA THR A 107 -27.84 -17.64 -30.68
C THR A 107 -26.40 -17.47 -31.17
N ASP A 108 -25.88 -16.24 -31.13
CA ASP A 108 -24.49 -15.93 -31.48
C ASP A 108 -23.54 -16.35 -30.33
N PRO A 109 -22.30 -16.79 -30.62
CA PRO A 109 -21.31 -17.09 -29.58
C PRO A 109 -21.12 -15.95 -28.55
N ASN A 110 -21.28 -14.68 -28.95
CA ASN A 110 -21.20 -13.55 -28.02
C ASN A 110 -22.39 -13.51 -27.05
N GLY A 111 -23.58 -13.94 -27.47
CA GLY A 111 -24.77 -14.06 -26.62
C GLY A 111 -24.60 -15.13 -25.53
N TYR A 112 -24.03 -16.29 -25.89
CA TYR A 112 -23.68 -17.35 -24.95
C TYR A 112 -22.56 -16.92 -23.98
N LEU A 113 -21.51 -16.28 -24.52
CA LEU A 113 -20.39 -15.81 -23.72
C LEU A 113 -20.85 -14.78 -22.68
N ALA A 114 -21.74 -13.85 -23.04
CA ALA A 114 -22.26 -12.85 -22.12
C ALA A 114 -22.99 -13.45 -20.90
N CYS A 115 -23.85 -14.45 -21.10
CA CYS A 115 -24.55 -15.12 -19.98
C CYS A 115 -23.57 -15.94 -19.13
N LYS A 116 -22.62 -16.63 -19.77
CA LYS A 116 -21.64 -17.50 -19.10
C LYS A 116 -20.62 -16.69 -18.29
N GLU A 117 -19.99 -15.68 -18.89
CA GLU A 117 -19.02 -14.79 -18.21
C GLU A 117 -19.64 -14.14 -16.99
N THR A 118 -20.92 -13.74 -17.07
CA THR A 118 -21.66 -13.16 -15.94
C THR A 118 -21.77 -14.11 -14.75
N ILE A 119 -22.11 -15.37 -15.02
CA ILE A 119 -22.40 -16.41 -14.03
C ILE A 119 -21.09 -17.01 -13.47
N THR A 120 -20.03 -16.97 -14.27
CA THR A 120 -18.70 -17.49 -13.91
C THR A 120 -17.70 -16.36 -13.66
N MET A 121 -18.14 -15.17 -13.23
CA MET A 121 -17.21 -14.14 -12.77
C MET A 121 -16.63 -14.55 -11.41
N PRO A 122 -15.31 -14.36 -11.18
CA PRO A 122 -14.74 -14.66 -9.88
C PRO A 122 -15.46 -13.84 -8.81
N PRO A 123 -15.79 -14.43 -7.65
CA PRO A 123 -16.30 -13.66 -6.54
C PRO A 123 -15.29 -12.55 -6.21
N LYS A 124 -15.79 -11.43 -5.69
CA LYS A 124 -14.90 -10.35 -5.23
C LYS A 124 -13.86 -10.95 -4.28
N PRO A 125 -12.58 -10.57 -4.40
CA PRO A 125 -11.52 -11.11 -3.58
C PRO A 125 -11.88 -10.99 -2.09
N SER A 126 -11.84 -12.11 -1.37
CA SER A 126 -12.12 -12.14 0.06
C SER A 126 -10.92 -11.65 0.86
N THR A 127 -11.12 -11.36 2.15
CA THR A 127 -10.01 -11.05 3.07
C THR A 127 -9.00 -12.20 3.17
N ASP A 128 -9.46 -13.46 3.04
CA ASP A 128 -8.58 -14.63 3.02
C ASP A 128 -7.71 -14.68 1.76
N ASP A 129 -8.25 -14.29 0.61
CA ASP A 129 -7.47 -14.20 -0.64
C ASP A 129 -6.36 -13.15 -0.55
N PHE A 130 -6.65 -12.02 0.11
CA PHE A 130 -5.65 -10.98 0.39
C PHE A 130 -4.53 -11.51 1.29
N LEU A 131 -4.85 -12.20 2.39
CA LEU A 131 -3.85 -12.77 3.29
C LEU A 131 -2.98 -13.82 2.58
N LYS A 132 -3.59 -14.73 1.80
CA LYS A 132 -2.86 -15.70 0.98
C LYS A 132 -1.97 -15.02 -0.06
N TRP A 133 -2.40 -13.90 -0.64
CA TRP A 133 -1.58 -13.12 -1.57
C TRP A 133 -0.37 -12.51 -0.87
N LEU A 134 -0.57 -11.94 0.33
CA LEU A 134 0.52 -11.39 1.14
C LEU A 134 1.51 -12.47 1.59
N ASP A 135 1.03 -13.65 1.99
CA ASP A 135 1.88 -14.79 2.39
C ASP A 135 2.76 -15.25 1.22
N ARG A 136 2.22 -15.29 0.00
CA ARG A 136 3.01 -15.59 -1.21
C ARG A 136 4.09 -14.54 -1.46
N ILE A 137 3.77 -13.26 -1.30
CA ILE A 137 4.77 -12.18 -1.44
C ILE A 137 5.90 -12.39 -0.42
N ASN A 138 5.56 -12.66 0.83
CA ASN A 138 6.56 -12.87 1.88
C ASN A 138 7.42 -14.12 1.64
N ALA A 139 6.82 -15.22 1.16
CA ALA A 139 7.56 -16.42 0.78
C ALA A 139 8.57 -16.14 -0.35
N ASN A 140 8.13 -15.43 -1.40
CA ASN A 140 8.98 -15.06 -2.53
C ASN A 140 10.17 -14.19 -2.11
N ARG A 141 10.01 -13.28 -1.15
CA ARG A 141 11.12 -12.47 -0.62
C ARG A 141 12.23 -13.33 -0.02
N VAL A 142 11.86 -14.33 0.78
CA VAL A 142 12.82 -15.22 1.42
C VAL A 142 13.54 -16.09 0.38
N GLU A 143 12.80 -16.55 -0.64
CA GLU A 143 13.35 -17.37 -1.73
C GLU A 143 14.31 -16.56 -2.62
N ASN A 144 13.93 -15.35 -3.05
CA ASN A 144 14.68 -14.57 -4.02
C ASN A 144 15.82 -13.75 -3.39
N CYS A 145 15.64 -13.23 -2.18
CA CYS A 145 16.57 -12.29 -1.56
C CYS A 145 17.35 -12.86 -0.37
N GLY A 146 17.00 -14.07 0.08
CA GLY A 146 17.58 -14.70 1.27
C GLY A 146 16.85 -14.33 2.57
N LYS A 147 17.39 -14.81 3.70
CA LYS A 147 16.74 -14.71 5.02
C LYS A 147 16.87 -13.34 5.66
N SER A 148 17.83 -12.53 5.24
CA SER A 148 18.11 -11.23 5.85
C SER A 148 18.77 -10.26 4.87
N VAL A 149 18.69 -8.96 5.17
CA VAL A 149 19.42 -7.92 4.44
C VAL A 149 20.96 -8.07 4.51
N ALA A 150 21.48 -8.84 5.47
CA ALA A 150 22.91 -9.10 5.58
C ALA A 150 23.42 -9.96 4.40
N ASP A 151 22.57 -10.88 3.93
CA ASP A 151 22.88 -11.81 2.84
C ASP A 151 22.58 -11.22 1.46
N TYR A 152 21.83 -10.12 1.41
CA TYR A 152 21.39 -9.48 0.18
C TYR A 152 22.45 -8.55 -0.44
N SER A 153 22.54 -8.53 -1.77
CA SER A 153 23.43 -7.60 -2.50
C SER A 153 22.80 -6.21 -2.58
N PHE A 154 23.13 -5.35 -1.60
CA PHE A 154 22.57 -4.00 -1.52
C PHE A 154 23.19 -3.04 -2.55
N SER A 155 22.36 -2.39 -3.37
CA SER A 155 22.81 -1.41 -4.36
C SER A 155 23.31 -0.11 -3.70
N ALA A 156 24.63 0.01 -3.56
CA ALA A 156 25.26 1.13 -2.87
C ALA A 156 24.96 2.51 -3.49
N CYS A 157 24.57 2.57 -4.77
CA CYS A 157 24.19 3.81 -5.46
C CYS A 157 22.95 4.49 -4.84
N ARG A 158 22.15 3.78 -4.03
CA ARG A 158 20.99 4.32 -3.29
C ARG A 158 21.38 5.14 -2.06
N ILE A 159 22.66 5.13 -1.67
CA ILE A 159 23.13 5.74 -0.43
C ILE A 159 23.96 6.98 -0.73
N ARG A 160 23.70 8.05 0.02
CA ARG A 160 24.54 9.25 0.09
C ARG A 160 24.99 9.45 1.52
N ARG A 161 26.26 9.78 1.73
CA ARG A 161 26.75 10.22 3.03
C ARG A 161 26.67 11.74 3.09
N MET A 162 25.97 12.27 4.08
CA MET A 162 25.78 13.70 4.30
C MET A 162 26.90 14.28 5.16
N SER A 163 27.30 13.57 6.22
CA SER A 163 28.38 13.98 7.12
C SER A 163 29.08 12.79 7.79
N GLY A 164 30.16 13.10 8.52
CA GLY A 164 30.92 12.16 9.34
C GLY A 164 31.92 11.28 8.58
N LYS A 165 32.83 10.66 9.32
CA LYS A 165 33.79 9.68 8.76
C LYS A 165 33.09 8.37 8.44
N ASN A 166 33.61 7.62 7.46
CA ASN A 166 33.10 6.27 7.13
C ASN A 166 33.68 5.21 8.09
N GLU A 167 33.70 5.55 9.38
CA GLU A 167 34.24 4.75 10.46
C GLU A 167 33.13 4.63 11.49
N PHE A 168 32.75 3.40 11.83
CA PHE A 168 31.88 3.21 12.99
C PHE A 168 32.71 3.48 14.23
N ARG A 169 32.14 4.10 15.25
CA ARG A 169 32.80 4.33 16.55
C ARG A 169 33.07 2.99 17.23
N THR A 170 34.10 2.27 16.79
CA THR A 170 34.66 1.14 17.53
C THR A 170 35.24 1.71 18.80
N VAL A 171 34.76 1.23 19.95
CA VAL A 171 35.38 1.47 21.25
C VAL A 171 36.89 1.28 21.08
N ARG A 172 37.66 2.32 21.42
CA ARG A 172 39.13 2.38 21.24
C ARG A 172 39.76 1.05 21.66
N GLY A 173 40.34 0.33 20.70
CA GLY A 173 41.41 -0.63 20.93
C GLY A 173 41.06 -2.03 21.44
N LYS A 174 40.13 -2.75 20.79
CA LYS A 174 40.15 -4.22 20.84
C LYS A 174 39.87 -4.86 19.49
N ASN A 175 40.68 -5.87 19.16
CA ASN A 175 40.59 -6.69 17.95
C ASN A 175 39.18 -7.27 17.75
N MET A 176 38.78 -7.41 16.48
CA MET A 176 37.53 -8.05 16.01
C MET A 176 37.28 -9.48 16.54
N ASN A 177 38.21 -10.09 17.26
CA ASN A 177 38.10 -11.45 17.82
C ASN A 177 37.68 -11.50 19.30
N ASP A 178 37.59 -10.37 20.01
CA ASP A 178 37.11 -10.35 21.42
C ASP A 178 35.58 -10.22 21.45
N ILE A 179 34.87 -11.28 21.05
CA ILE A 179 33.39 -11.38 21.11
C ILE A 179 32.89 -11.55 22.58
N SER A 180 33.78 -11.49 23.56
CA SER A 180 33.46 -11.58 24.99
C SER A 180 33.57 -10.23 25.71
N GLY A 181 32.97 -9.17 25.15
CA GLY A 181 32.76 -7.92 25.89
C GLY A 181 31.51 -8.01 26.75
N GLY A 182 31.66 -8.14 28.06
CA GLY A 182 30.55 -8.18 29.02
C GLY A 182 29.67 -6.92 29.02
N PRO A 183 28.55 -6.95 29.77
CA PRO A 183 27.58 -5.85 29.83
C PRO A 183 28.25 -4.61 30.45
N GLY A 184 28.54 -3.59 29.63
CA GLY A 184 29.21 -2.37 30.09
C GLY A 184 30.10 -1.66 29.06
N SER A 185 30.34 -2.24 27.88
CA SER A 185 30.93 -1.50 26.75
C SER A 185 29.84 -0.63 26.10
N GLN A 186 29.97 0.70 26.16
CA GLN A 186 29.12 1.64 25.41
C GLN A 186 29.23 1.35 23.91
N ARG A 187 28.35 0.47 23.42
CA ARG A 187 28.17 0.22 21.99
C ARG A 187 27.06 1.17 21.55
N GLY A 188 27.43 2.26 20.88
CA GLY A 188 26.45 3.21 20.32
C GLY A 188 25.44 2.49 19.41
N CYS A 189 24.29 3.11 19.18
CA CYS A 189 23.21 2.47 18.42
C CYS A 189 23.15 2.92 16.95
N VAL A 190 22.37 2.23 16.13
CA VAL A 190 21.98 2.73 14.79
C VAL A 190 20.57 3.31 14.89
N VAL A 191 20.40 4.54 14.41
CA VAL A 191 19.10 5.20 14.38
C VAL A 191 18.68 5.45 12.94
N TYR A 192 17.52 4.92 12.55
CA TYR A 192 16.79 5.34 11.36
C TYR A 192 15.86 6.49 11.73
N TRP A 193 16.22 7.70 11.32
CA TRP A 193 15.34 8.85 11.31
C TRP A 193 14.41 8.76 10.10
N MET A 194 13.21 8.24 10.37
CA MET A 194 12.11 8.13 9.43
C MET A 194 11.49 9.52 9.21
N ASN A 195 11.37 9.92 7.95
CA ASN A 195 10.76 11.19 7.57
C ASN A 195 9.66 10.96 6.54
N ARG A 196 10.04 10.61 5.31
CA ARG A 196 9.10 10.39 4.22
C ARG A 196 8.54 8.97 4.19
N ASP A 197 9.38 7.95 4.37
CA ASP A 197 9.05 6.54 4.10
C ASP A 197 8.49 5.82 5.35
N GLN A 198 7.20 6.05 5.65
CA GLN A 198 6.53 5.63 6.89
C GLN A 198 6.03 4.17 6.85
N ARG A 199 6.95 3.25 6.61
CA ARG A 199 6.70 1.80 6.59
C ARG A 199 7.95 1.03 7.00
N ILE A 200 7.75 -0.15 7.58
CA ILE A 200 8.85 -1.06 7.96
C ILE A 200 9.24 -1.94 6.78
N HIS A 201 8.25 -2.56 6.15
CA HIS A 201 8.47 -3.40 4.99
C HIS A 201 8.77 -2.58 3.72
N ASP A 202 9.53 -3.14 2.78
CA ASP A 202 9.87 -2.51 1.49
C ASP A 202 10.51 -1.12 1.60
N ASN A 203 11.27 -0.90 2.67
CA ASN A 203 11.95 0.35 2.96
C ASN A 203 13.48 0.18 2.90
N TRP A 204 14.10 0.69 1.83
CA TRP A 204 15.56 0.61 1.66
C TRP A 204 16.34 1.35 2.75
N ALA A 205 15.79 2.41 3.34
CA ALA A 205 16.45 3.15 4.41
C ALA A 205 16.49 2.32 5.70
N LEU A 206 15.37 1.69 6.08
CA LEU A 206 15.33 0.79 7.23
C LEU A 206 16.20 -0.45 7.01
N LEU A 207 16.13 -1.07 5.83
CA LEU A 207 16.95 -2.23 5.47
C LEU A 207 18.45 -1.91 5.56
N PHE A 208 18.86 -0.74 5.08
CA PHE A 208 20.24 -0.28 5.22
C PHE A 208 20.64 -0.06 6.68
N ALA A 209 19.77 0.57 7.49
CA ALA A 209 20.00 0.75 8.92
C ALA A 209 20.13 -0.60 9.65
N GLN A 210 19.26 -1.57 9.37
CA GLN A 210 19.33 -2.92 9.93
C GLN A 210 20.61 -3.63 9.51
N ARG A 211 21.05 -3.52 8.25
CA ARG A 211 22.32 -4.09 7.77
C ARG A 211 23.52 -3.57 8.57
N ILE A 212 23.57 -2.26 8.85
CA ILE A 212 24.63 -1.65 9.67
C ILE A 212 24.54 -2.17 11.12
N ALA A 213 23.33 -2.16 11.70
CA ALA A 213 23.12 -2.62 13.08
C ALA A 213 23.54 -4.08 13.27
N LEU A 214 23.22 -4.97 12.31
CA LEU A 214 23.64 -6.37 12.30
C LEU A 214 25.16 -6.50 12.18
N LYS A 215 25.79 -5.74 11.26
CA LYS A 215 27.25 -5.77 11.06
C LYS A 215 28.04 -5.42 12.33
N PHE A 216 27.52 -4.50 13.15
CA PHE A 216 28.18 -4.06 14.38
C PHE A 216 27.59 -4.69 15.65
N SER A 217 26.56 -5.53 15.53
CA SER A 217 25.87 -6.17 16.66
C SER A 217 25.41 -5.17 17.72
N VAL A 218 24.76 -4.09 17.28
CA VAL A 218 24.23 -2.99 18.12
C VAL A 218 22.72 -2.87 17.98
N THR A 219 22.04 -2.15 18.87
CA THR A 219 20.59 -1.94 18.78
C THR A 219 20.20 -1.09 17.56
N LEU A 220 19.00 -1.34 17.03
CA LEU A 220 18.39 -0.56 15.95
C LEU A 220 17.20 0.20 16.51
N HIS A 221 17.14 1.49 16.21
CA HIS A 221 16.03 2.36 16.58
C HIS A 221 15.45 3.05 15.35
N VAL A 222 14.14 3.27 15.36
CA VAL A 222 13.41 4.12 14.42
C VAL A 222 12.89 5.32 15.19
N CYS A 223 13.12 6.53 14.68
CA CYS A 223 12.54 7.74 15.24
C CYS A 223 11.75 8.53 14.19
N PHE A 224 10.65 9.14 14.63
CA PHE A 224 9.79 9.96 13.80
C PHE A 224 9.50 11.30 14.50
N ASN A 225 9.69 12.41 13.78
CA ASN A 225 9.42 13.75 14.30
C ASN A 225 8.03 14.24 13.89
N LEU A 226 7.03 13.97 14.75
CA LEU A 226 5.63 14.29 14.45
C LEU A 226 5.42 15.79 14.23
N VAL A 227 6.08 16.62 15.04
CA VAL A 227 5.86 18.08 15.11
C VAL A 227 6.30 18.81 13.84
N SER A 228 7.30 18.28 13.15
CA SER A 228 7.78 18.79 11.87
C SER A 228 6.97 18.28 10.68
N SER A 229 6.01 17.37 10.89
CA SER A 229 5.30 16.76 9.78
C SER A 229 4.32 17.75 9.12
N PRO A 230 4.41 17.94 7.79
CA PRO A 230 3.46 18.78 7.06
C PRO A 230 2.04 18.20 7.05
N ALA A 231 1.87 16.93 7.44
CA ALA A 231 0.57 16.27 7.54
C ALA A 231 -0.28 16.80 8.70
N LEU A 232 0.29 17.56 9.64
CA LEU A 232 -0.45 18.14 10.76
C LEU A 232 -1.31 19.37 10.37
N ARG A 233 -1.46 19.68 9.07
CA ARG A 233 -2.27 20.81 8.61
C ARG A 233 -3.76 20.67 8.91
N THR A 234 -4.31 19.46 8.74
CA THR A 234 -5.75 19.19 8.87
C THR A 234 -5.99 17.89 9.60
N ARG A 235 -7.14 17.75 10.28
CA ARG A 235 -7.53 16.52 10.98
C ARG A 235 -7.51 15.29 10.07
N ARG A 236 -7.93 15.41 8.80
CA ARG A 236 -7.85 14.34 7.79
C ARG A 236 -6.44 13.76 7.60
N HIS A 237 -5.48 14.61 7.27
CA HIS A 237 -4.09 14.20 7.05
C HIS A 237 -3.46 13.66 8.33
N ALA A 238 -3.68 14.34 9.46
CA ALA A 238 -3.16 13.91 10.76
C ALA A 238 -3.70 12.52 11.15
N ASN A 239 -5.00 12.26 10.98
CA ASN A 239 -5.57 10.94 11.30
C ASN A 239 -4.97 9.83 10.43
N PHE A 240 -4.83 10.07 9.11
CA PHE A 240 -4.23 9.09 8.20
C PHE A 240 -2.77 8.78 8.56
N LEU A 241 -1.98 9.80 8.90
CA LEU A 241 -0.60 9.63 9.40
C LEU A 241 -0.56 8.79 10.67
N LEU A 242 -1.35 9.16 11.68
CA LEU A 242 -1.34 8.49 12.99
C LEU A 242 -1.77 7.03 12.89
N GLU A 243 -2.77 6.71 12.06
CA GLU A 243 -3.18 5.33 11.81
C GLU A 243 -2.02 4.48 11.27
N GLY A 244 -1.19 5.05 10.39
CA GLY A 244 0.01 4.39 9.89
C GLY A 244 1.10 4.24 10.95
N LEU A 245 1.36 5.28 11.74
CA LEU A 245 2.39 5.23 12.78
C LEU A 245 2.06 4.25 13.93
N VAL A 246 0.77 4.05 14.23
CA VAL A 246 0.31 3.00 15.16
C VAL A 246 0.68 1.60 14.65
N GLU A 247 0.56 1.38 13.34
CA GLU A 247 0.97 0.12 12.71
C GLU A 247 2.51 -0.05 12.77
N VAL A 248 3.26 1.02 12.47
CA VAL A 248 4.73 1.05 12.54
C VAL A 248 5.26 0.76 13.95
N GLU A 249 4.67 1.34 15.00
CA GLU A 249 5.08 1.05 16.39
C GLU A 249 4.90 -0.44 16.72
N LYS A 250 3.75 -1.01 16.33
CA LYS A 250 3.47 -2.42 16.56
C LYS A 250 4.47 -3.32 15.84
N GLU A 251 4.75 -3.05 14.56
CA GLU A 251 5.72 -3.83 13.79
C GLU A 251 7.15 -3.68 14.35
N CYS A 252 7.55 -2.48 14.75
CA CYS A 252 8.83 -2.26 15.43
C CYS A 252 8.95 -3.13 16.69
N LYS A 253 7.90 -3.18 17.51
CA LYS A 253 7.85 -3.99 18.73
C LYS A 253 7.97 -5.48 18.43
N ASP A 254 7.21 -5.99 17.45
CA ASP A 254 7.24 -7.39 17.04
C ASP A 254 8.63 -7.79 16.48
N LEU A 255 9.37 -6.84 15.92
CA LEU A 255 10.71 -7.02 15.36
C LEU A 255 11.86 -6.68 16.33
N ASN A 256 11.59 -6.39 17.60
CA ASN A 256 12.61 -5.96 18.58
C ASN A 256 13.40 -4.70 18.16
N ILE A 257 12.76 -3.80 17.40
CA ILE A 257 13.31 -2.52 16.96
C ILE A 257 12.72 -1.43 17.85
N GLY A 258 13.58 -0.55 18.39
CA GLY A 258 13.09 0.51 19.27
C GLY A 258 12.41 1.64 18.49
N PHE A 259 11.14 1.93 18.75
CA PHE A 259 10.42 3.05 18.14
C PHE A 259 10.39 4.26 19.08
N HIS A 260 10.62 5.47 18.53
CA HIS A 260 10.62 6.74 19.27
C HIS A 260 9.83 7.80 18.51
N LEU A 261 8.69 8.22 19.07
CA LEU A 261 7.89 9.32 18.53
C LEU A 261 8.22 10.61 19.28
N LEU A 262 8.68 11.65 18.58
CA LEU A 262 8.93 12.96 19.21
C LEU A 262 7.61 13.72 19.34
N PRO A 263 7.16 14.04 20.57
CA PRO A 263 5.88 14.69 20.80
C PRO A 263 5.93 16.20 20.53
N LEU A 264 4.75 16.80 20.45
CA LEU A 264 4.58 18.26 20.48
C LEU A 264 5.16 18.83 21.78
N PRO A 265 6.04 19.85 21.73
CA PRO A 265 6.36 20.60 22.93
C PRO A 265 5.06 21.10 23.55
N ALA A 266 4.84 20.85 24.84
CA ALA A 266 3.74 21.47 25.56
C ALA A 266 3.96 22.99 25.54
N THR A 267 3.37 23.69 24.56
CA THR A 267 3.45 25.14 24.50
C THR A 267 2.72 25.69 25.72
N LYS A 268 3.48 26.22 26.68
CA LYS A 268 2.94 27.19 27.62
C LYS A 268 2.36 28.31 26.78
N SER A 269 1.06 28.53 26.90
CA SER A 269 0.35 29.67 26.32
C SER A 269 1.19 30.94 26.46
N ASN A 270 1.54 31.58 25.34
CA ASN A 270 1.69 33.04 25.20
C ASN A 270 2.32 33.38 23.84
N SER A 271 1.51 33.34 22.79
CA SER A 271 1.48 34.38 21.77
C SER A 271 0.25 34.15 20.90
N ALA A 272 -0.80 34.90 21.18
CA ALA A 272 -1.93 35.06 20.29
C ALA A 272 -1.44 35.77 19.02
N GLY A 273 -0.94 34.99 18.06
CA GLY A 273 -0.87 35.42 16.67
C GLY A 273 -2.30 35.61 16.17
N LYS A 274 -2.69 36.87 15.92
CA LYS A 274 -3.96 37.20 15.26
C LYS A 274 -4.04 36.41 13.95
N ARG A 275 -4.99 35.47 13.85
CA ARG A 275 -5.40 34.90 12.57
C ARG A 275 -6.19 35.98 11.83
N SER A 276 -5.65 36.48 10.72
CA SER A 276 -6.40 37.33 9.78
C SER A 276 -7.50 36.52 9.10
N VAL A 277 -8.58 37.22 8.72
CA VAL A 277 -9.76 36.67 8.03
C VAL A 277 -9.46 36.27 6.58
N ASP A 278 -8.29 36.64 6.05
CA ASP A 278 -7.76 36.14 4.79
C ASP A 278 -7.01 34.83 5.07
N GLY A 279 -7.56 33.72 4.56
CA GLY A 279 -7.16 32.33 4.81
C GLY A 279 -5.77 31.91 4.28
N ASP A 280 -4.78 32.79 4.36
CA ASP A 280 -3.37 32.45 4.19
C ASP A 280 -2.83 32.00 5.55
N SER A 281 -3.01 30.71 5.87
CA SER A 281 -2.17 30.06 6.87
C SER A 281 -0.74 30.15 6.33
N GLU A 282 0.07 31.04 6.90
CA GLU A 282 1.50 31.11 6.62
C GLU A 282 2.05 29.68 6.64
N CYS A 283 2.55 29.23 5.48
CA CYS A 283 3.24 27.96 5.39
C CYS A 283 4.42 28.05 6.35
N GLN A 284 4.28 27.49 7.57
CA GLN A 284 5.35 27.50 8.56
C GLN A 284 6.55 26.82 7.91
N GLY A 285 7.55 27.62 7.57
CA GLY A 285 8.78 27.15 6.94
C GLY A 285 9.61 26.31 7.91
N PHE A 286 10.81 25.96 7.49
CA PHE A 286 11.80 25.29 8.33
C PHE A 286 11.90 25.88 9.75
N ASP A 287 11.71 25.03 10.75
CA ASP A 287 11.71 25.36 12.17
C ASP A 287 12.86 24.63 12.86
N ALA A 288 13.88 25.39 13.24
CA ALA A 288 15.10 24.87 13.86
C ALA A 288 14.83 24.29 15.26
N GLU A 289 13.88 24.82 16.01
CA GLU A 289 13.57 24.34 17.37
C GLU A 289 12.96 22.94 17.31
N LYS A 290 12.05 22.70 16.36
CA LYS A 290 11.47 21.38 16.11
C LYS A 290 12.52 20.35 15.67
N MET A 291 13.54 20.77 14.93
CA MET A 291 14.63 19.89 14.49
C MET A 291 15.65 19.60 15.58
N GLU A 292 15.84 20.49 16.55
CA GLU A 292 16.72 20.25 17.70
C GLU A 292 16.23 19.08 18.56
N LEU A 293 14.91 18.81 18.60
CA LEU A 293 14.35 17.63 19.27
C LEU A 293 14.93 16.31 18.74
N ILE A 294 15.15 16.22 17.43
CA ILE A 294 15.79 15.06 16.81
C ILE A 294 17.24 14.98 17.26
N VAL A 295 17.97 16.09 17.22
CA VAL A 295 19.38 16.15 17.63
C VAL A 295 19.54 15.71 19.10
N ASP A 296 18.64 16.15 19.97
CA ASP A 296 18.65 15.77 21.39
C ASP A 296 18.33 14.30 21.61
N LEU A 297 17.40 13.73 20.84
CA LEU A 297 17.13 12.29 20.86
C LEU A 297 18.35 11.48 20.40
N LEU A 298 18.99 11.89 19.30
CA LEU A 298 20.18 11.21 18.77
C LEU A 298 21.34 11.22 19.78
N LYS A 299 21.53 12.32 20.52
CA LYS A 299 22.50 12.40 21.62
C LYS A 299 22.10 11.50 22.79
N ARG A 300 20.82 11.49 23.17
CA ARG A 300 20.30 10.66 24.29
C ARG A 300 20.48 9.17 24.03
N LEU A 301 20.29 8.74 22.78
CA LEU A 301 20.45 7.35 22.37
C LEU A 301 21.92 6.95 22.12
N ASP A 302 22.88 7.87 22.25
CA ASP A 302 24.29 7.67 21.88
C ASP A 302 24.40 7.08 20.46
N ALA A 303 23.74 7.75 19.49
CA ALA A 303 23.69 7.30 18.11
C ALA A 303 25.10 7.22 17.50
N GLY A 304 25.53 5.99 17.17
CA GLY A 304 26.78 5.71 16.48
C GLY A 304 26.69 5.90 14.98
N VAL A 305 25.51 5.67 14.38
CA VAL A 305 25.22 5.96 12.97
C VAL A 305 23.77 6.42 12.84
N VAL A 306 23.55 7.43 12.00
CA VAL A 306 22.21 7.91 11.67
C VAL A 306 21.94 7.63 10.19
N VAL A 307 20.76 7.07 9.91
CA VAL A 307 20.26 6.85 8.56
C VAL A 307 18.95 7.63 8.44
N THR A 308 18.72 8.31 7.32
CA THR A 308 17.45 8.95 7.00
C THR A 308 17.04 8.66 5.56
N ASP A 309 15.76 8.82 5.26
CA ASP A 309 15.23 8.66 3.91
C ASP A 309 15.36 9.96 3.09
N PHE A 310 14.92 9.92 1.83
CA PHE A 310 15.09 11.02 0.88
C PHE A 310 13.75 11.69 0.54
N SER A 311 13.71 13.01 0.76
CA SER A 311 12.68 13.91 0.22
C SER A 311 13.33 15.08 -0.51
N PRO A 312 12.87 15.43 -1.72
CA PRO A 312 13.37 16.59 -2.46
C PRO A 312 12.76 17.92 -1.98
N LEU A 313 11.85 17.90 -1.00
CA LEU A 313 11.20 19.11 -0.51
C LEU A 313 12.19 19.99 0.26
N ARG A 314 12.00 21.31 0.16
CA ARG A 314 12.93 22.31 0.72
C ARG A 314 13.16 22.13 2.21
N ASP A 315 12.09 21.99 2.98
CA ASP A 315 12.16 21.93 4.45
C ASP A 315 12.83 20.64 4.93
N ASP A 316 12.59 19.52 4.23
CA ASP A 316 13.25 18.23 4.51
C ASP A 316 14.76 18.32 4.23
N LEU A 317 15.15 18.92 3.10
CA LEU A 317 16.57 19.13 2.77
C LEU A 317 17.26 20.03 3.79
N GLN A 318 16.59 21.11 4.24
CA GLN A 318 17.10 21.99 5.30
C GLN A 318 17.20 21.26 6.64
N GLY A 319 16.21 20.42 6.99
CA GLY A 319 16.24 19.53 8.15
C GLY A 319 17.46 18.63 8.17
N VAL A 320 17.72 17.92 7.07
CA VAL A 320 18.88 17.04 6.96
C VAL A 320 20.19 17.82 7.08
N GLN A 321 20.31 18.99 6.44
CA GLN A 321 21.50 19.85 6.57
C GLN A 321 21.71 20.36 8.00
N PHE A 322 20.63 20.75 8.69
CA PHE A 322 20.69 21.21 10.07
C PHE A 322 21.18 20.12 11.02
N VAL A 323 20.57 18.93 10.97
CA VAL A 323 20.99 17.78 11.79
C VAL A 323 22.43 17.39 11.45
N SER A 324 22.76 17.32 10.16
CA SER A 324 24.11 17.04 9.67
C SER A 324 25.19 17.97 10.24
N GLY A 325 24.87 19.25 10.43
CA GLY A 325 25.80 20.25 11.00
C GLY A 325 25.93 20.21 12.52
N ARG A 326 25.00 19.55 13.23
CA ARG A 326 24.99 19.41 14.69
C ARG A 326 25.53 18.07 15.18
N LEU A 327 25.63 17.08 14.28
CA LEU A 327 26.20 15.78 14.62
C LEU A 327 27.73 15.85 14.78
N PRO A 328 28.31 15.12 15.76
CA PRO A 328 29.75 14.94 15.88
C PRO A 328 30.38 14.34 14.62
N GLN A 329 31.67 14.61 14.36
CA GLN A 329 32.38 14.07 13.19
C GLN A 329 32.49 12.54 13.18
N ASP A 330 32.36 11.90 14.34
CA ASP A 330 32.38 10.45 14.54
C ASP A 330 31.01 9.78 14.39
N THR A 331 29.92 10.55 14.24
CA THR A 331 28.58 10.03 13.96
C THR A 331 28.20 10.32 12.50
N PRO A 332 28.39 9.38 11.57
CA PRO A 332 28.00 9.58 10.19
C PRO A 332 26.48 9.61 10.00
N LEU A 333 26.03 10.52 9.14
CA LEU A 333 24.65 10.60 8.65
C LEU A 333 24.60 10.12 7.19
N TYR A 334 23.82 9.07 6.95
CA TYR A 334 23.53 8.55 5.62
C TYR A 334 22.09 8.89 5.22
N GLN A 335 21.92 9.30 3.98
CA GLN A 335 20.63 9.48 3.32
C GLN A 335 20.43 8.38 2.29
N VAL A 336 19.26 7.74 2.30
CA VAL A 336 18.93 6.64 1.40
C VAL A 336 17.66 6.97 0.60
N ASP A 337 17.69 6.78 -0.71
CA ASP A 337 16.47 6.88 -1.51
C ASP A 337 15.65 5.58 -1.39
N ALA A 338 14.65 5.62 -0.51
CA ALA A 338 13.72 4.53 -0.24
C ALA A 338 12.36 4.68 -0.95
N HIS A 339 12.17 5.80 -1.66
CA HIS A 339 10.89 6.13 -2.30
C HIS A 339 10.87 5.83 -3.79
N ASN A 340 12.01 6.01 -4.47
CA ASN A 340 12.11 5.79 -5.91
C ASN A 340 12.75 4.42 -6.22
N VAL A 341 12.22 3.74 -7.25
CA VAL A 341 12.84 2.52 -7.78
C VAL A 341 14.28 2.80 -8.23
N VAL A 342 14.49 3.86 -9.01
CA VAL A 342 15.82 4.35 -9.37
C VAL A 342 16.10 5.59 -8.52
N PRO A 343 17.18 5.64 -7.72
CA PRO A 343 17.48 6.79 -6.88
C PRO A 343 17.53 8.08 -7.69
N VAL A 344 16.96 9.17 -7.17
CA VAL A 344 16.76 10.41 -7.94
C VAL A 344 18.06 10.93 -8.57
N TRP A 345 19.17 10.78 -7.85
CA TRP A 345 20.49 11.25 -8.30
C TRP A 345 21.24 10.28 -9.20
N VAL A 346 20.77 9.03 -9.26
CA VAL A 346 21.22 8.05 -10.25
C VAL A 346 20.36 8.19 -11.50
N ALA A 347 19.08 8.55 -11.38
CA ALA A 347 18.14 8.68 -12.49
C ALA A 347 18.62 9.69 -13.54
N SER A 348 18.98 10.91 -13.13
CA SER A 348 19.60 11.91 -14.00
C SER A 348 20.46 12.90 -13.21
N GLU A 349 21.49 13.45 -13.87
CA GLU A 349 22.37 14.50 -13.32
C GLU A 349 21.75 15.90 -13.41
N LYS A 350 20.64 16.05 -14.14
CA LYS A 350 19.96 17.32 -14.37
C LYS A 350 18.45 17.16 -14.40
N LEU A 351 17.76 18.30 -14.31
CA LEU A 351 16.33 18.38 -14.57
C LEU A 351 16.03 17.97 -16.02
N GLU A 352 15.05 17.10 -16.19
CA GLU A 352 14.61 16.59 -17.49
C GLU A 352 13.44 17.41 -18.03
N CYS A 353 13.45 17.75 -19.32
CA CYS A 353 12.46 18.64 -19.92
C CYS A 353 11.13 17.96 -20.27
N GLY A 354 11.10 16.62 -20.34
CA GLY A 354 9.90 15.89 -20.67
C GLY A 354 9.97 14.41 -20.31
N ALA A 355 8.82 13.75 -20.30
CA ALA A 355 8.73 12.34 -19.93
C ALA A 355 9.56 11.43 -20.87
N TRP A 356 9.68 11.77 -22.16
CA TRP A 356 10.45 10.96 -23.11
C TRP A 356 11.96 10.99 -22.83
N THR A 357 12.52 12.09 -22.31
CA THR A 357 13.97 12.20 -22.05
C THR A 357 14.38 11.43 -20.79
N ILE A 358 13.51 11.40 -19.77
CA ILE A 358 13.77 10.66 -18.53
C ILE A 358 13.43 9.17 -18.64
N ARG A 359 12.41 8.80 -19.43
CA ARG A 359 11.90 7.42 -19.51
C ARG A 359 12.95 6.42 -19.98
N GLU A 360 13.74 6.77 -20.98
CA GLU A 360 14.81 5.89 -21.47
C GLU A 360 15.87 5.63 -20.39
N LYS A 361 16.31 6.69 -19.71
CA LYS A 361 17.29 6.61 -18.61
C LYS A 361 16.77 5.75 -17.44
N LEU A 362 15.50 5.93 -17.08
CA LEU A 362 14.86 5.17 -16.01
C LEU A 362 14.73 3.70 -16.39
N ASN A 363 14.22 3.40 -17.58
CA ASN A 363 14.02 2.01 -18.03
C ASN A 363 15.33 1.25 -18.13
N ASP A 364 16.41 1.90 -18.55
CA ASP A 364 17.73 1.26 -18.61
C ASP A 364 18.25 0.89 -17.21
N LYS A 365 18.21 1.83 -16.27
CA LYS A 365 18.65 1.64 -14.87
C LYS A 365 17.72 0.73 -14.06
N ALA A 366 16.43 0.70 -14.41
CA ALA A 366 15.44 -0.13 -13.73
C ALA A 366 15.72 -1.62 -13.90
N LYS A 367 16.42 -2.04 -14.96
CA LYS A 367 16.81 -3.46 -15.16
C LYS A 367 17.60 -4.02 -13.98
N ASP A 368 18.46 -3.20 -13.38
CA ASP A 368 19.34 -3.59 -12.27
C ASP A 368 18.77 -3.19 -10.89
N LEU A 369 17.82 -2.25 -10.86
CA LEU A 369 17.34 -1.61 -9.63
C LEU A 369 15.90 -1.96 -9.25
N LEU A 370 15.10 -2.47 -10.18
CA LEU A 370 13.78 -3.03 -9.91
C LEU A 370 13.96 -4.47 -9.43
N THR A 371 14.38 -4.61 -8.18
CA THR A 371 14.61 -5.88 -7.51
C THR A 371 13.55 -6.13 -6.45
N ASP A 372 13.43 -7.38 -6.02
CA ASP A 372 12.71 -7.71 -4.80
C ASP A 372 13.40 -7.10 -3.56
N PHE A 373 12.65 -7.05 -2.46
CA PHE A 373 13.12 -6.55 -1.18
C PHE A 373 13.44 -7.71 -0.22
N PRO A 374 14.62 -7.74 0.42
CA PRO A 374 14.89 -8.72 1.46
C PRO A 374 13.94 -8.54 2.65
N PRO A 375 13.60 -9.63 3.37
CA PRO A 375 12.74 -9.54 4.54
C PRO A 375 13.44 -8.78 5.68
N VAL A 376 12.66 -7.95 6.39
CA VAL A 376 13.10 -7.35 7.66
C VAL A 376 13.03 -8.44 8.73
N ILE A 377 14.12 -8.63 9.46
CA ILE A 377 14.20 -9.67 10.49
C ILE A 377 13.96 -9.09 11.88
N CYS A 378 13.57 -9.96 12.82
CA CYS A 378 13.61 -9.63 14.24
C CYS A 378 15.05 -9.34 14.66
N HIS A 379 15.27 -8.18 15.28
CA HIS A 379 16.61 -7.71 15.58
C HIS A 379 17.22 -8.50 16.75
N PRO A 380 18.46 -9.04 16.62
CA PRO A 380 19.06 -9.89 17.65
C PRO A 380 19.35 -9.20 18.98
N SER A 381 19.53 -7.88 18.97
CA SER A 381 19.81 -7.06 20.17
C SER A 381 18.52 -6.35 20.58
N PRO A 382 17.69 -6.94 21.46
CA PRO A 382 16.39 -6.39 21.78
C PRO A 382 16.48 -5.07 22.51
N TYR A 383 15.48 -4.23 22.29
CA TYR A 383 15.26 -3.00 23.03
C TYR A 383 13.79 -2.90 23.40
N GLU A 384 13.51 -2.70 24.68
CA GLU A 384 12.15 -2.41 25.14
C GLU A 384 11.87 -0.92 25.00
N SER A 385 11.10 -0.56 23.98
CA SER A 385 10.58 0.80 23.82
C SER A 385 9.45 1.09 24.80
N GLU A 386 9.40 2.34 25.27
CA GLU A 386 8.21 2.88 25.93
C GLU A 386 7.05 2.93 24.94
N ALA A 387 5.88 2.44 25.35
CA ALA A 387 4.69 2.49 24.53
C ALA A 387 4.23 3.94 24.34
N VAL A 388 3.93 4.31 23.11
CA VAL A 388 3.42 5.64 22.78
C VAL A 388 1.98 5.77 23.27
N ASP A 389 1.71 6.81 24.07
CA ASP A 389 0.34 7.16 24.44
C ASP A 389 -0.37 7.86 23.27
N TRP A 390 -0.92 7.07 22.35
CA TRP A 390 -1.66 7.57 21.20
C TRP A 390 -2.89 8.38 21.57
N LYS A 391 -3.47 8.17 22.76
CA LYS A 391 -4.62 8.94 23.23
C LYS A 391 -4.16 10.35 23.59
N ALA A 392 -3.10 10.48 24.38
CA ALA A 392 -2.49 11.77 24.69
C ALA A 392 -2.02 12.52 23.44
N ILE A 393 -1.42 11.82 22.46
CA ILE A 393 -1.02 12.44 21.18
C ILE A 393 -2.23 12.99 20.43
N LYS A 394 -3.32 12.22 20.30
CA LYS A 394 -4.54 12.68 19.62
C LYS A 394 -5.16 13.90 20.30
N GLU A 395 -5.18 13.92 21.64
CA GLU A 395 -5.66 15.05 22.44
C GLU A 395 -4.78 16.29 22.25
N SER A 396 -3.44 16.13 22.23
CA SER A 396 -2.50 17.25 22.02
C SER A 396 -2.61 17.91 20.64
N LEU A 397 -3.19 17.21 19.65
CA LEU A 397 -3.32 17.70 18.29
C LEU A 397 -4.54 18.59 18.06
N VAL A 398 -5.52 18.58 18.96
CA VAL A 398 -6.80 19.31 18.79
C VAL A 398 -6.58 20.81 18.59
N ASP A 399 -5.62 21.40 19.30
CA ASP A 399 -5.31 22.84 19.19
C ASP A 399 -4.28 23.18 18.08
N VAL A 400 -3.74 22.15 17.41
CA VAL A 400 -2.67 22.30 16.41
C VAL A 400 -3.19 22.12 14.98
N VAL A 401 -4.13 21.21 14.77
CA VAL A 401 -4.63 20.85 13.44
C VAL A 401 -5.92 21.61 13.09
N ASP A 402 -6.14 21.87 11.80
CA ASP A 402 -7.44 22.35 11.33
C ASP A 402 -8.50 21.25 11.40
N GLU A 403 -9.44 21.40 12.34
CA GLU A 403 -10.57 20.48 12.58
C GLU A 403 -11.71 20.65 11.57
N SER A 404 -11.72 21.69 10.72
CA SER A 404 -12.79 21.88 9.75
C SER A 404 -12.80 20.82 8.63
N VAL A 405 -11.67 20.12 8.45
CA VAL A 405 -11.48 19.09 7.42
C VAL A 405 -11.45 17.71 8.05
N GLU A 406 -12.62 17.07 8.07
CA GLU A 406 -12.85 15.77 8.68
C GLU A 406 -12.10 14.60 7.98
N PRO A 407 -11.76 13.53 8.72
CA PRO A 407 -11.22 12.30 8.17
C PRO A 407 -12.08 11.66 7.08
N VAL A 408 -11.45 10.92 6.17
CA VAL A 408 -12.14 10.15 5.14
C VAL A 408 -12.59 8.80 5.69
N THR A 409 -13.71 8.27 5.16
CA THR A 409 -14.27 6.98 5.59
C THR A 409 -13.83 5.81 4.71
N TRP A 410 -13.37 6.09 3.48
CA TRP A 410 -13.02 5.06 2.50
C TRP A 410 -11.55 4.60 2.57
N ALA A 411 -10.67 5.38 3.20
CA ALA A 411 -9.25 5.09 3.30
C ALA A 411 -8.80 5.10 4.76
N LYS A 412 -8.01 4.09 5.12
CA LYS A 412 -7.34 3.96 6.42
C LYS A 412 -5.83 4.05 6.20
N GLY A 413 -5.11 4.76 7.07
CA GLY A 413 -3.65 4.78 7.07
C GLY A 413 -3.03 3.40 7.37
N GLY A 414 -1.75 3.24 7.04
CA GLY A 414 -0.97 2.02 7.30
C GLY A 414 -0.66 1.17 6.07
N CYS A 415 0.34 0.31 6.20
CA CYS A 415 0.88 -0.50 5.12
C CYS A 415 -0.07 -1.58 4.68
N LYS A 416 -0.65 -2.30 5.63
CA LYS A 416 -1.64 -3.33 5.37
C LYS A 416 -2.85 -2.79 4.60
N ALA A 417 -3.32 -1.59 4.94
CA ALA A 417 -4.43 -0.94 4.26
C ALA A 417 -4.09 -0.58 2.81
N GLY A 418 -2.88 -0.07 2.56
CA GLY A 418 -2.44 0.26 1.20
C GLY A 418 -2.16 -0.97 0.34
N LEU A 419 -1.58 -2.03 0.90
CA LEU A 419 -1.43 -3.32 0.22
C LEU A 419 -2.79 -3.95 -0.10
N SER A 420 -3.77 -3.83 0.80
CA SER A 420 -5.15 -4.26 0.52
C SER A 420 -5.75 -3.47 -0.63
N GLN A 421 -5.51 -2.15 -0.70
CA GLN A 421 -6.00 -1.31 -1.80
C GLN A 421 -5.31 -1.67 -3.13
N LEU A 422 -4.02 -1.99 -3.11
CA LEU A 422 -3.26 -2.46 -4.26
C LEU A 422 -3.82 -3.79 -4.76
N PHE A 423 -4.04 -4.75 -3.86
CA PHE A 423 -4.65 -6.03 -4.17
C PHE A 423 -6.02 -5.86 -4.84
N LEU A 424 -6.91 -5.03 -4.27
CA LEU A 424 -8.20 -4.71 -4.89
C LEU A 424 -8.05 -4.04 -6.25
N PHE A 425 -7.05 -3.17 -6.45
CA PHE A 425 -6.81 -2.56 -7.76
C PHE A 425 -6.40 -3.61 -8.80
N LEU A 426 -5.42 -4.46 -8.47
CA LEU A 426 -4.90 -5.49 -9.37
C LEU A 426 -5.99 -6.47 -9.83
N HIS A 427 -6.87 -6.86 -8.91
CA HIS A 427 -7.91 -7.85 -9.18
C HIS A 427 -9.18 -7.23 -9.80
N ASP A 428 -9.63 -6.06 -9.34
CA ASP A 428 -10.95 -5.53 -9.73
C ASP A 428 -10.91 -4.42 -10.78
N ARG A 429 -9.79 -3.69 -10.93
CA ARG A 429 -9.79 -2.42 -11.69
C ARG A 429 -8.68 -2.29 -12.74
N LEU A 430 -7.57 -3.02 -12.60
CA LEU A 430 -6.42 -2.92 -13.50
C LEU A 430 -6.81 -3.19 -14.98
N HIS A 431 -7.72 -4.14 -15.22
CA HIS A 431 -8.19 -4.47 -16.57
C HIS A 431 -8.95 -3.31 -17.24
N ALA A 432 -9.60 -2.44 -16.45
CA ALA A 432 -10.33 -1.27 -16.94
C ALA A 432 -9.44 -0.02 -17.00
N TYR A 433 -8.34 0.04 -16.24
CA TYR A 433 -7.49 1.22 -16.10
C TYR A 433 -7.06 1.83 -17.44
N ALA A 434 -6.52 1.02 -18.36
CA ALA A 434 -6.02 1.51 -19.64
C ALA A 434 -7.09 2.25 -20.46
N LYS A 435 -8.35 1.79 -20.38
CA LYS A 435 -9.47 2.38 -21.12
C LYS A 435 -10.10 3.57 -20.39
N ASP A 436 -10.27 3.44 -19.07
CA ASP A 436 -11.18 4.29 -18.30
C ASP A 436 -10.46 5.26 -17.33
N HIS A 437 -9.12 5.26 -17.21
CA HIS A 437 -8.39 6.11 -16.24
C HIS A 437 -8.61 7.63 -16.42
N ASN A 438 -9.03 8.08 -17.60
CA ASN A 438 -9.32 9.50 -17.87
C ASN A 438 -10.80 9.85 -17.70
N ASP A 439 -11.67 8.88 -17.41
CA ASP A 439 -13.09 9.11 -17.18
C ASP A 439 -13.37 9.24 -15.68
N PRO A 440 -13.61 10.46 -15.16
CA PRO A 440 -13.83 10.66 -13.73
C PRO A 440 -15.14 10.04 -13.22
N THR A 441 -16.03 9.60 -14.10
CA THR A 441 -17.27 8.89 -13.73
C THR A 441 -17.03 7.40 -13.48
N LYS A 442 -15.85 6.87 -13.86
CA LYS A 442 -15.48 5.47 -13.71
C LYS A 442 -14.52 5.31 -12.54
N ASN A 443 -14.81 4.35 -11.67
CA ASN A 443 -13.86 3.92 -10.64
C ASN A 443 -12.80 2.97 -11.24
N ALA A 444 -11.94 3.50 -12.10
CA ALA A 444 -10.90 2.75 -12.80
C ALA A 444 -9.50 2.95 -12.20
N LEU A 445 -9.29 3.99 -11.38
CA LEU A 445 -8.01 4.33 -10.79
C LEU A 445 -7.60 3.38 -9.66
N SER A 446 -6.30 3.39 -9.31
CA SER A 446 -5.77 2.60 -8.20
C SER A 446 -6.24 3.12 -6.84
N ASN A 447 -6.42 4.44 -6.73
CA ASN A 447 -6.64 5.18 -5.50
C ASN A 447 -5.49 5.04 -4.48
N LEU A 448 -4.29 4.63 -4.93
CA LEU A 448 -3.13 4.40 -4.05
C LEU A 448 -2.39 5.67 -3.62
N SER A 449 -2.73 6.83 -4.21
CA SER A 449 -1.99 8.08 -3.96
C SER A 449 -1.89 8.49 -2.49
N PRO A 450 -2.87 8.27 -1.58
CA PRO A 450 -2.70 8.59 -0.17
C PRO A 450 -1.57 7.77 0.46
N TRP A 451 -1.57 6.45 0.24
CA TRP A 451 -0.54 5.57 0.79
C TRP A 451 0.83 5.78 0.17
N LEU A 452 0.90 6.12 -1.13
CA LEU A 452 2.17 6.49 -1.76
C LEU A 452 2.69 7.84 -1.25
N HIS A 453 1.81 8.81 -0.96
CA HIS A 453 2.22 10.11 -0.42
C HIS A 453 2.81 10.00 0.99
N PHE A 454 2.12 9.30 1.88
CA PHE A 454 2.63 8.96 3.22
C PHE A 454 3.66 7.83 3.19
N ALA A 455 3.93 7.28 1.99
CA ALA A 455 4.84 6.18 1.74
C ALA A 455 4.62 4.98 2.68
N SER A 456 3.36 4.74 3.02
CA SER A 456 2.93 3.67 3.90
C SER A 456 2.80 2.33 3.17
N ALA A 457 2.68 2.30 1.83
CA ALA A 457 2.41 1.08 1.04
C ALA A 457 3.45 0.77 -0.03
#